data_AF-A0A0P5ZWV1-F1
#
_entry.id   AF-A0A0P5ZWV1-F1
#
_cell.length_a   1.000
_cell.length_b   1.000
_cell.length_c   1.000
_cell.angle_alpha   90.00
_cell.angle_beta   90.00
_cell.angle_gamma   90.00
#
_symmetry.space_group_name_H-M   'P 1'
#
loop_
_entity.id
_entity.type
_entity.pdbx_description
1 polymer ?
#
loop_
_entity_poly.entity_id
_entity_poly.type
_entity_poly.pdbx_seq_one_letter_code
_entity_poly.pdbx_strand_id
1 'polypeptide(L)'
;MQPIWLGFPSVSCNMFVAHHYQCIMRACTELKQWLNTVIYSYRLKHSNTHSELATLLIETFLKLRQSSQPIVTESLHYEPICEVVNSSILRVLQVAVSDLSVRGGIPENRSHILIIKETSIVAIYSGRGTSELRIDEILFLIIVANAFDHSKSSTRHSLLILESCVPYTIHIQRVENGLDVIVLIECGLHQIATSLFALLKSVSASPTKVDLIPKQLKELKKMTYKPNQRHQWCESLIWRPEQSHNQSAMSAFCRQILRGYEAVCLNPSLLYAAVELVSRVIDDIQLSIPIESLSQPCRLTPLLNIYPGLVHFVLIDRKNHRMISPNLPLERDDSTFGNMWKIFHTSLEWLNEGMHNLLWNDKQLCYSHAIWIEDEANKKLQWRPNWDIQTGTFGYPSLIGSGFYENLMKGGLEDEEADPTHYFQFFCIHLAITSPSIIVEQSERLANYLKRFIYPSVGKLEDIF
;
A
#
# COMPACT_ATOMS: atom_id res chain seq x y z
N MET A 1 -23.19 9.93 27.09
CA MET A 1 -23.51 8.56 26.66
C MET A 1 -22.87 7.60 27.62
N GLN A 2 -23.64 6.71 28.27
CA GLN A 2 -23.10 5.69 29.17
C GLN A 2 -22.49 4.55 28.33
N PRO A 3 -21.27 4.07 28.63
CA PRO A 3 -20.69 2.93 27.93
C PRO A 3 -21.46 1.66 28.31
N ILE A 4 -21.98 0.96 27.30
CA ILE A 4 -22.62 -0.35 27.46
C ILE A 4 -21.50 -1.38 27.62
N TRP A 5 -21.34 -1.91 28.82
CA TRP A 5 -20.43 -3.01 29.12
C TRP A 5 -21.03 -4.32 28.62
N LEU A 6 -20.64 -4.78 27.43
CA LEU A 6 -20.95 -6.12 26.93
C LEU A 6 -19.88 -7.09 27.44
N GLY A 7 -20.18 -7.83 28.51
CA GLY A 7 -19.35 -8.95 28.95
C GLY A 7 -19.94 -10.27 28.47
N PHE A 8 -19.52 -10.82 27.33
CA PHE A 8 -19.91 -12.17 26.86
C PHE A 8 -18.89 -12.73 25.82
N PRO A 9 -19.10 -13.95 25.30
CA PRO A 9 -18.32 -15.17 25.52
C PRO A 9 -17.20 -15.34 24.47
N SER A 10 -16.35 -16.36 24.66
CA SER A 10 -15.30 -16.75 23.72
C SER A 10 -15.81 -16.80 22.26
N VAL A 11 -15.42 -15.80 21.45
CA VAL A 11 -15.64 -15.80 20.01
C VAL A 11 -14.96 -17.04 19.45
N SER A 12 -15.76 -17.91 18.83
CA SER A 12 -15.34 -19.21 18.34
C SER A 12 -14.19 -19.06 17.34
N CYS A 13 -13.05 -19.67 17.65
CA CYS A 13 -11.86 -19.79 16.80
C CYS A 13 -12.17 -20.22 15.34
N ASN A 14 -13.31 -20.87 15.10
CA ASN A 14 -13.74 -21.35 13.78
C ASN A 14 -14.20 -20.24 12.81
N MET A 15 -14.72 -19.11 13.30
CA MET A 15 -15.05 -17.94 12.43
C MET A 15 -13.78 -17.20 12.01
N PHE A 16 -12.84 -17.05 12.94
CA PHE A 16 -11.51 -16.50 12.69
C PHE A 16 -10.77 -17.28 11.60
N VAL A 17 -10.78 -18.62 11.66
CA VAL A 17 -10.17 -19.44 10.61
C VAL A 17 -10.93 -19.29 9.30
N ALA A 18 -12.26 -19.36 9.26
CA ALA A 18 -13.02 -19.31 8.00
C ALA A 18 -12.95 -17.94 7.29
N HIS A 19 -12.97 -16.83 8.04
CA HIS A 19 -12.92 -15.48 7.48
C HIS A 19 -11.49 -15.03 7.18
N HIS A 20 -10.49 -15.46 7.97
CA HIS A 20 -9.08 -15.33 7.64
C HIS A 20 -8.70 -16.25 6.47
N TYR A 21 -9.33 -17.42 6.29
CA TYR A 21 -9.17 -18.26 5.08
C TYR A 21 -9.89 -17.64 3.89
N GLN A 22 -11.02 -16.94 4.07
CA GLN A 22 -11.65 -16.15 3.00
C GLN A 22 -10.90 -14.87 2.69
N CYS A 23 -10.24 -14.24 3.67
CA CYS A 23 -9.36 -13.08 3.48
C CYS A 23 -8.00 -13.50 2.94
N ILE A 24 -7.47 -14.68 3.28
CA ILE A 24 -6.32 -15.28 2.59
C ILE A 24 -6.77 -15.75 1.23
N MET A 25 -7.98 -16.31 1.03
CA MET A 25 -8.45 -16.70 -0.30
C MET A 25 -8.85 -15.51 -1.16
N ARG A 26 -9.30 -14.38 -0.58
CA ARG A 26 -9.57 -13.07 -1.22
C ARG A 26 -8.29 -12.31 -1.44
N ALA A 27 -7.45 -12.12 -0.45
CA ALA A 27 -6.08 -11.64 -0.64
C ALA A 27 -5.30 -12.58 -1.54
N CYS A 28 -5.58 -13.89 -1.67
CA CYS A 28 -5.02 -14.82 -2.66
C CYS A 28 -5.87 -14.96 -3.92
N THR A 29 -7.06 -14.35 -4.05
CA THR A 29 -7.81 -14.21 -5.32
C THR A 29 -7.59 -12.84 -5.93
N GLU A 30 -7.33 -11.84 -5.11
CA GLU A 30 -6.83 -10.51 -5.37
C GLU A 30 -5.32 -10.55 -5.49
N LEU A 31 -4.54 -11.29 -4.69
CA LEU A 31 -3.17 -11.76 -4.99
C LEU A 31 -3.19 -12.85 -6.04
N LYS A 32 -4.24 -13.63 -6.34
CA LYS A 32 -4.22 -14.39 -7.62
C LYS A 32 -4.64 -13.52 -8.77
N GLN A 33 -5.40 -12.45 -8.62
CA GLN A 33 -5.67 -11.51 -9.71
C GLN A 33 -4.45 -10.63 -9.92
N TRP A 34 -3.80 -10.18 -8.85
CA TRP A 34 -2.49 -9.58 -8.80
C TRP A 34 -1.47 -10.59 -9.32
N LEU A 35 -1.17 -11.72 -8.70
CA LEU A 35 -0.14 -12.67 -9.18
C LEU A 35 -0.48 -13.33 -10.53
N ASN A 36 -1.74 -13.69 -10.85
CA ASN A 36 -2.13 -14.10 -12.21
C ASN A 36 -2.28 -12.89 -13.15
N THR A 37 -1.84 -11.67 -12.87
CA THR A 37 -1.87 -10.58 -13.88
C THR A 37 -0.61 -9.67 -13.79
N VAL A 38 -0.05 -9.42 -12.59
CA VAL A 38 1.24 -8.80 -12.19
C VAL A 38 2.44 -9.70 -12.47
N ILE A 39 2.30 -11.03 -12.35
CA ILE A 39 3.40 -11.97 -12.56
C ILE A 39 3.11 -12.84 -13.77
N TYR A 40 3.09 -12.22 -14.95
CA TYR A 40 3.23 -12.97 -16.19
C TYR A 40 4.44 -12.54 -17.03
N SER A 41 5.08 -11.41 -16.72
CA SER A 41 6.30 -10.94 -17.38
C SER A 41 7.55 -11.01 -16.49
N TYR A 42 7.84 -12.17 -15.89
CA TYR A 42 9.17 -12.45 -15.33
C TYR A 42 10.00 -13.27 -16.32
N ARG A 43 10.92 -12.59 -17.02
CA ARG A 43 12.13 -13.21 -17.56
C ARG A 43 13.23 -12.16 -17.66
N LEU A 44 14.29 -12.35 -16.87
CA LEU A 44 15.68 -12.47 -17.34
C LEU A 44 16.64 -12.43 -16.14
N LYS A 45 17.02 -13.60 -15.61
CA LYS A 45 18.34 -14.25 -15.84
C LYS A 45 18.73 -15.28 -14.78
N HIS A 46 18.05 -15.37 -13.63
CA HIS A 46 18.32 -16.44 -12.66
C HIS A 46 17.04 -16.92 -11.96
N SER A 47 16.92 -18.24 -11.88
CA SER A 47 15.94 -19.05 -11.13
C SER A 47 14.58 -19.35 -11.78
N ASN A 48 14.09 -20.52 -11.41
CA ASN A 48 12.98 -21.29 -11.93
C ASN A 48 11.61 -20.67 -11.58
N THR A 49 10.66 -20.81 -12.52
CA THR A 49 9.20 -20.56 -12.48
C THR A 49 8.59 -19.35 -11.72
N HIS A 50 7.69 -18.60 -12.37
CA HIS A 50 6.81 -17.55 -11.80
C HIS A 50 6.13 -17.94 -10.48
N SER A 51 5.91 -19.23 -10.27
CA SER A 51 5.36 -19.78 -9.03
C SER A 51 6.27 -19.55 -7.83
N GLU A 52 7.60 -19.62 -7.98
CA GLU A 52 8.55 -19.42 -6.87
C GLU A 52 8.51 -17.98 -6.37
N LEU A 53 8.50 -17.01 -7.29
CA LEU A 53 8.38 -15.59 -6.94
C LEU A 53 7.03 -15.28 -6.30
N ALA A 54 5.95 -15.84 -6.85
CA ALA A 54 4.62 -15.68 -6.29
C ALA A 54 4.54 -16.23 -4.86
N THR A 55 5.09 -17.43 -4.63
CA THR A 55 5.20 -18.02 -3.30
C THR A 55 6.04 -17.15 -2.38
N LEU A 56 7.21 -16.68 -2.82
CA LEU A 56 8.08 -15.81 -2.02
C LEU A 56 7.38 -14.51 -1.59
N LEU A 57 6.66 -13.86 -2.51
CA LEU A 57 5.92 -12.63 -2.21
C LEU A 57 4.74 -12.89 -1.27
N ILE A 58 4.01 -14.01 -1.44
CA ILE A 58 2.93 -14.40 -0.51
C ILE A 58 3.50 -14.69 0.87
N GLU A 59 4.57 -15.49 0.97
CA GLU A 59 5.21 -15.82 2.24
C GLU A 59 5.73 -14.57 2.94
N THR A 60 6.34 -13.66 2.19
CA THR A 60 6.81 -12.37 2.71
C THR A 60 5.65 -11.52 3.20
N PHE A 61 4.58 -11.40 2.41
CA PHE A 61 3.37 -10.68 2.82
C PHE A 61 2.77 -11.26 4.10
N LEU A 62 2.62 -12.59 4.20
CA LEU A 62 2.09 -13.25 5.38
C LEU A 62 2.97 -13.04 6.61
N LYS A 63 4.30 -13.07 6.45
CA LYS A 63 5.27 -12.76 7.52
C LYS A 63 5.14 -11.30 7.98
N LEU A 64 5.06 -10.36 7.05
CA LEU A 64 4.93 -8.93 7.36
C LEU A 64 3.57 -8.62 7.99
N ARG A 65 2.48 -9.28 7.60
CA ARG A 65 1.16 -9.16 8.25
C ARG A 65 1.15 -9.63 9.71
N GLN A 66 2.19 -10.31 10.20
CA GLN A 66 2.30 -10.70 11.61
C GLN A 66 3.17 -9.76 12.44
N SER A 67 3.97 -8.90 11.80
CA SER A 67 5.05 -8.17 12.48
C SER A 67 5.08 -6.67 12.16
N SER A 68 4.70 -6.27 10.94
CA SER A 68 4.82 -4.91 10.43
C SER A 68 3.50 -4.14 10.58
N GLN A 69 3.55 -3.04 11.35
CA GLN A 69 2.39 -2.15 11.55
C GLN A 69 1.82 -1.65 10.21
N PRO A 70 2.64 -1.06 9.29
CA PRO A 70 2.17 -0.54 7.99
C PRO A 70 1.38 -1.56 7.16
N ILE A 71 1.85 -2.80 7.17
CA ILE A 71 1.28 -3.88 6.38
C ILE A 71 -0.02 -4.40 7.00
N VAL A 72 -0.13 -4.47 8.34
CA VAL A 72 -1.36 -4.86 9.05
C VAL A 72 -2.46 -3.81 8.89
N THR A 73 -2.08 -2.54 9.01
CA THR A 73 -3.02 -1.42 9.01
C THR A 73 -3.34 -0.93 7.60
N GLU A 74 -2.61 -1.36 6.57
CA GLU A 74 -2.73 -0.90 5.18
C GLU A 74 -2.57 0.62 5.07
N SER A 75 -1.51 1.12 5.67
CA SER A 75 -1.19 2.54 5.71
C SER A 75 0.31 2.76 5.71
N LEU A 76 0.72 3.86 5.11
CA LEU A 76 2.09 4.29 4.95
C LEU A 76 2.60 4.90 6.26
N HIS A 77 3.60 4.27 6.85
CA HIS A 77 4.34 4.83 7.98
C HIS A 77 5.56 5.57 7.46
N TYR A 78 5.63 6.88 7.73
CA TYR A 78 6.78 7.69 7.39
C TYR A 78 7.73 7.76 8.60
N GLU A 79 9.01 7.51 8.38
CA GLU A 79 10.02 7.70 9.41
C GLU A 79 10.04 9.16 9.83
N PRO A 80 9.96 9.45 11.14
CA PRO A 80 9.95 10.82 11.63
C PRO A 80 11.36 11.42 11.55
N ILE A 81 11.64 12.07 10.44
CA ILE A 81 12.89 12.78 10.17
C ILE A 81 12.73 14.29 10.36
N CYS A 82 13.78 14.98 10.82
CA CYS A 82 13.73 16.43 10.96
C CYS A 82 13.64 17.13 9.59
N GLU A 83 13.03 18.31 9.55
CA GLU A 83 12.78 19.04 8.30
C GLU A 83 14.06 19.34 7.49
N VAL A 84 15.16 19.64 8.19
CA VAL A 84 16.47 19.88 7.57
C VAL A 84 17.02 18.63 6.88
N VAL A 85 16.85 17.46 7.49
CA VAL A 85 17.26 16.18 6.90
C VAL A 85 16.35 15.81 5.74
N ASN A 86 15.03 15.98 5.89
CA ASN A 86 14.07 15.70 4.82
C ASN A 86 14.35 16.55 3.57
N SER A 87 14.52 17.86 3.74
CA SER A 87 14.85 18.77 2.62
C SER A 87 16.18 18.42 1.95
N SER A 88 17.18 17.99 2.72
CA SER A 88 18.46 17.51 2.19
C SER A 88 18.29 16.22 1.37
N ILE A 89 17.55 15.24 1.88
CA ILE A 89 17.26 13.98 1.18
C ILE A 89 16.50 14.25 -0.12
N LEU A 90 15.44 15.06 -0.08
CA LEU A 90 14.66 15.40 -1.27
C LEU A 90 15.52 16.10 -2.33
N ARG A 91 16.47 16.95 -1.92
CA ARG A 91 17.43 17.57 -2.85
C ARG A 91 18.35 16.54 -3.51
N VAL A 92 18.86 15.57 -2.75
CA VAL A 92 19.66 14.46 -3.28
C VAL A 92 18.85 13.65 -4.29
N LEU A 93 17.61 13.30 -3.96
CA LEU A 93 16.72 12.55 -4.85
C LEU A 93 16.36 13.32 -6.13
N GLN A 94 16.18 14.64 -6.03
CA GLN A 94 15.96 15.51 -7.18
C GLN A 94 17.17 15.53 -8.13
N VAL A 95 18.39 15.65 -7.59
CA VAL A 95 19.62 15.58 -8.38
C VAL A 95 19.74 14.22 -9.06
N ALA A 96 19.46 13.14 -8.34
CA ALA A 96 19.46 11.78 -8.87
C ALA A 96 18.50 11.60 -10.07
N VAL A 97 17.27 12.10 -9.98
CA VAL A 97 16.33 12.07 -11.12
C VAL A 97 16.82 12.90 -12.29
N SER A 98 17.38 14.09 -12.05
CA SER A 98 17.94 14.93 -13.10
C SER A 98 19.12 14.23 -13.81
N ASP A 99 19.97 13.55 -13.05
CA ASP A 99 21.09 12.76 -13.56
C ASP A 99 20.61 11.57 -14.43
N LEU A 100 19.57 10.85 -13.99
CA LEU A 100 18.91 9.82 -14.80
C LEU A 100 18.40 10.39 -16.13
N SER A 101 17.95 11.65 -16.14
CA SER A 101 17.47 12.31 -17.35
C SER A 101 18.56 12.77 -18.29
N VAL A 102 19.52 13.54 -17.78
CA VAL A 102 20.59 14.13 -18.59
C VAL A 102 21.56 13.06 -19.09
N ARG A 103 21.94 12.11 -18.24
CA ARG A 103 22.96 11.11 -18.54
C ARG A 103 22.37 9.80 -19.05
N GLY A 104 21.15 9.45 -18.62
CA GLY A 104 20.49 8.18 -18.95
C GLY A 104 19.49 8.26 -20.07
N GLY A 105 19.11 9.46 -20.50
CA GLY A 105 18.04 9.65 -21.48
C GLY A 105 16.68 9.18 -20.98
N ILE A 106 16.51 9.00 -19.66
CA ILE A 106 15.24 8.61 -19.03
C ILE A 106 14.48 9.90 -18.70
N PRO A 107 13.33 10.17 -19.34
CA PRO A 107 12.57 11.38 -19.04
C PRO A 107 12.21 11.49 -17.55
N GLU A 108 12.30 12.69 -16.97
CA GLU A 108 11.94 12.93 -15.56
C GLU A 108 10.49 12.50 -15.27
N ASN A 109 9.59 12.61 -16.25
CA ASN A 109 8.20 12.20 -16.10
C ASN A 109 7.97 10.68 -16.07
N ARG A 110 9.03 9.88 -15.93
CA ARG A 110 8.96 8.41 -15.86
C ARG A 110 9.73 7.81 -14.69
N SER A 111 10.31 8.64 -13.81
CA SER A 111 11.20 8.15 -12.76
C SER A 111 10.65 8.45 -11.37
N HIS A 112 10.62 7.43 -10.53
CA HIS A 112 10.38 7.56 -9.09
C HIS A 112 11.56 6.97 -8.33
N ILE A 113 11.91 7.60 -7.21
CA ILE A 113 12.92 7.09 -6.28
C ILE A 113 12.30 7.04 -4.89
N LEU A 114 12.36 5.88 -4.25
CA LEU A 114 11.88 5.65 -2.90
C LEU A 114 13.06 5.22 -2.03
N ILE A 115 13.10 5.72 -0.81
CA ILE A 115 13.99 5.26 0.25
C ILE A 115 13.11 4.64 1.33
N ILE A 116 13.31 3.36 1.59
CA ILE A 116 12.53 2.58 2.54
C ILE A 116 13.48 2.02 3.60
N LYS A 117 13.06 2.02 4.86
CA LYS A 117 13.76 1.37 5.97
C LYS A 117 12.88 0.25 6.48
N GLU A 118 13.24 -1.00 6.20
CA GLU A 118 12.40 -2.18 6.49
C GLU A 118 10.99 -2.05 5.88
N THR A 119 10.03 -1.53 6.65
CA THR A 119 8.64 -1.30 6.20
C THR A 119 8.17 0.15 6.33
N SER A 120 9.04 1.05 6.81
CA SER A 120 8.78 2.48 6.91
C SER A 120 9.35 3.24 5.71
N ILE A 121 8.65 4.27 5.28
CA ILE A 121 9.10 5.16 4.20
C ILE A 121 9.96 6.27 4.80
N VAL A 122 11.16 6.45 4.27
CA VAL A 122 12.02 7.59 4.62
C VAL A 122 11.71 8.76 3.70
N ALA A 123 11.67 8.51 2.38
CA ALA A 123 11.38 9.53 1.39
C ALA A 123 10.84 8.92 0.09
N ILE A 124 10.00 9.67 -0.60
CA ILE A 124 9.54 9.36 -1.96
C ILE A 124 9.74 10.63 -2.79
N TYR A 125 10.39 10.49 -3.94
CA TYR A 125 10.53 11.55 -4.91
C TYR A 125 10.07 11.05 -6.29
N SER A 126 9.18 11.82 -6.90
CA SER A 126 8.64 11.55 -8.23
C SER A 126 9.04 12.71 -9.14
N GLY A 127 9.55 12.40 -10.34
CA GLY A 127 9.97 13.43 -11.29
C GLY A 127 8.78 14.23 -11.83
N ARG A 128 9.07 15.34 -12.53
CA ARG A 128 8.02 16.27 -12.95
C ARG A 128 7.11 15.65 -14.01
N GLY A 129 5.81 15.62 -13.73
CA GLY A 129 4.80 15.11 -14.66
C GLY A 129 4.68 13.59 -14.69
N THR A 130 5.29 12.87 -13.74
CA THR A 130 5.01 11.45 -13.50
C THR A 130 3.58 11.28 -12.98
N SER A 131 2.97 10.12 -13.24
CA SER A 131 1.75 9.71 -12.53
C SER A 131 2.03 9.52 -11.04
N GLU A 132 1.06 9.83 -10.18
CA GLU A 132 1.18 9.61 -8.74
C GLU A 132 1.11 8.10 -8.42
N LEU A 133 2.03 7.61 -7.57
CA LEU A 133 2.01 6.22 -7.12
C LEU A 133 0.87 6.03 -6.13
N ARG A 134 0.01 5.04 -6.36
CA ARG A 134 -1.03 4.71 -5.38
C ARG A 134 -0.43 4.00 -4.17
N ILE A 135 -1.17 4.04 -3.07
CA ILE A 135 -0.78 3.41 -1.80
C ILE A 135 -0.62 1.89 -1.94
N ASP A 136 -1.52 1.23 -2.67
CA ASP A 136 -1.41 -0.20 -2.99
C ASP A 136 -0.06 -0.52 -3.67
N GLU A 137 0.40 0.33 -4.58
CA GLU A 137 1.68 0.18 -5.27
C GLU A 137 2.85 0.35 -4.30
N ILE A 138 2.79 1.36 -3.43
CA ILE A 138 3.85 1.61 -2.44
C ILE A 138 3.93 0.47 -1.42
N LEU A 139 2.79 -0.02 -0.92
CA LEU A 139 2.74 -1.18 -0.02
C LEU A 139 3.27 -2.45 -0.71
N PHE A 140 2.95 -2.64 -1.99
CA PHE A 140 3.52 -3.73 -2.76
C PHE A 140 5.04 -3.59 -2.90
N LEU A 141 5.56 -2.41 -3.20
CA LEU A 141 7.00 -2.16 -3.29
C LEU A 141 7.72 -2.44 -1.97
N ILE A 142 7.10 -2.14 -0.83
CA ILE A 142 7.60 -2.51 0.49
C ILE A 142 7.72 -4.04 0.60
N ILE A 143 6.68 -4.80 0.24
CA ILE A 143 6.69 -6.27 0.26
C ILE A 143 7.79 -6.81 -0.66
N VAL A 144 7.91 -6.25 -1.87
CA VAL A 144 8.93 -6.64 -2.85
C VAL A 144 10.35 -6.38 -2.33
N ALA A 145 10.61 -5.23 -1.72
CA ALA A 145 11.91 -4.91 -1.14
C ALA A 145 12.29 -5.89 -0.03
N ASN A 146 11.35 -6.24 0.84
CA ASN A 146 11.55 -7.22 1.91
C ASN A 146 11.68 -8.67 1.39
N ALA A 147 11.05 -8.99 0.26
CA ALA A 147 11.17 -10.32 -0.35
C ALA A 147 12.55 -10.54 -0.97
N PHE A 148 13.18 -9.46 -1.47
CA PHE A 148 14.49 -9.50 -2.13
C PHE A 148 15.66 -9.11 -1.22
N ASP A 149 15.48 -9.21 0.11
CA ASP A 149 16.43 -8.88 1.17
C ASP A 149 17.78 -9.65 1.11
N HIS A 150 17.92 -10.63 0.21
CA HIS A 150 19.01 -11.60 0.22
C HIS A 150 20.29 -11.23 -0.55
N SER A 151 20.44 -10.04 -1.14
CA SER A 151 21.68 -9.74 -1.87
C SER A 151 22.22 -8.32 -1.71
N LYS A 152 23.54 -8.24 -1.48
CA LYS A 152 24.33 -6.99 -1.46
C LYS A 152 24.45 -6.32 -2.84
N SER A 153 23.97 -6.97 -3.90
CA SER A 153 24.04 -6.50 -5.29
C SER A 153 22.68 -5.96 -5.72
N SER A 154 22.68 -4.94 -6.57
CA SER A 154 21.46 -4.40 -7.19
C SER A 154 20.71 -5.54 -7.87
N THR A 155 19.48 -5.79 -7.42
CA THR A 155 18.60 -6.77 -8.04
C THR A 155 17.68 -6.04 -9.02
N ARG A 156 17.62 -6.57 -10.25
CA ARG A 156 16.85 -5.98 -11.34
C ARG A 156 15.57 -6.77 -11.51
N HIS A 157 14.44 -6.12 -11.31
CA HIS A 157 13.13 -6.75 -11.45
C HIS A 157 12.24 -5.86 -12.30
N SER A 158 11.74 -6.37 -13.42
CA SER A 158 10.67 -5.69 -14.15
C SER A 158 9.33 -6.20 -13.61
N LEU A 159 8.54 -5.32 -13.00
CA LEU A 159 7.23 -5.67 -12.45
C LEU A 159 6.14 -4.82 -13.12
N LEU A 160 5.00 -5.47 -13.36
CA LEU A 160 3.84 -4.84 -13.98
C LEU A 160 2.80 -4.60 -12.89
N ILE A 161 2.59 -3.34 -12.50
CA ILE A 161 1.62 -3.02 -11.46
C ILE A 161 0.26 -2.83 -12.11
N LEU A 162 -0.74 -3.62 -11.72
CA LEU A 162 -1.98 -3.73 -12.48
C LEU A 162 -3.03 -2.70 -12.16
N GLU A 163 -3.08 -2.23 -10.92
CA GLU A 163 -4.09 -1.24 -10.60
C GLU A 163 -3.81 0.06 -11.40
N SER A 164 -2.53 0.39 -11.69
CA SER A 164 -2.15 1.51 -12.59
C SER A 164 -1.79 1.09 -14.02
N CYS A 165 -1.53 -0.19 -14.28
CA CYS A 165 -1.06 -0.73 -15.57
C CYS A 165 0.20 -0.09 -16.11
N VAL A 166 0.96 0.58 -15.25
CA VAL A 166 2.22 1.18 -15.60
C VAL A 166 3.30 0.12 -15.43
N PRO A 167 3.92 -0.33 -16.53
CA PRO A 167 5.06 -1.23 -16.41
C PRO A 167 6.25 -0.48 -15.83
N TYR A 168 6.76 -0.94 -14.70
CA TYR A 168 7.94 -0.38 -14.09
C TYR A 168 9.12 -1.35 -14.20
N THR A 169 10.28 -0.81 -14.57
CA THR A 169 11.53 -1.46 -14.21
C THR A 169 11.91 -1.00 -12.82
N ILE A 170 12.10 -1.96 -11.92
CA ILE A 170 12.40 -1.75 -10.51
C ILE A 170 13.84 -2.17 -10.27
N HIS A 171 14.61 -1.23 -9.75
CA HIS A 171 15.96 -1.46 -9.28
C HIS A 171 15.96 -1.33 -7.76
N ILE A 172 16.31 -2.41 -7.07
CA ILE A 172 16.38 -2.44 -5.61
C ILE A 172 17.82 -2.67 -5.22
N GLN A 173 18.33 -1.80 -4.36
CA GLN A 173 19.66 -1.91 -3.77
C GLN A 173 19.55 -1.66 -2.27
N ARG A 174 19.99 -2.65 -1.49
CA ARG A 174 20.18 -2.50 -0.06
C ARG A 174 21.46 -1.70 0.19
N VAL A 175 21.33 -0.67 1.00
CA VAL A 175 22.36 0.23 1.50
C VAL A 175 22.64 -0.11 2.98
N GLU A 176 23.72 0.41 3.55
CA GLU A 176 24.04 0.26 4.97
C GLU A 176 22.88 0.71 5.89
N ASN A 177 22.82 0.14 7.10
CA ASN A 177 21.81 0.43 8.13
C ASN A 177 20.35 0.05 7.79
N GLY A 178 20.15 -0.90 6.88
CA GLY A 178 18.82 -1.46 6.57
C GLY A 178 17.97 -0.57 5.66
N LEU A 179 18.60 0.35 4.92
CA LEU A 179 17.93 1.21 3.95
C LEU A 179 17.89 0.55 2.57
N ASP A 180 16.72 0.50 1.96
CA ASP A 180 16.50 0.07 0.59
C ASP A 180 16.24 1.30 -0.29
N VAL A 181 17.09 1.47 -1.31
CA VAL A 181 16.86 2.46 -2.37
C VAL A 181 16.19 1.74 -3.53
N ILE A 182 15.00 2.21 -3.87
CA ILE A 182 14.17 1.68 -4.95
C ILE A 182 14.06 2.73 -6.03
N VAL A 183 14.53 2.41 -7.24
CA VAL A 183 14.36 3.26 -8.42
C VAL A 183 13.35 2.59 -9.35
N LEU A 184 12.25 3.29 -9.62
CA LEU A 184 11.22 2.88 -10.56
C LEU A 184 11.36 3.69 -11.84
N ILE A 185 11.37 3.00 -12.97
CA ILE A 185 11.37 3.62 -14.29
C ILE A 185 10.16 3.11 -15.06
N GLU A 186 9.21 3.99 -15.35
CA GLU A 186 8.07 3.69 -16.22
C GLU A 186 8.56 3.35 -17.64
N CYS A 187 8.22 2.16 -18.11
CA CYS A 187 8.51 1.77 -19.48
C CYS A 187 7.61 2.55 -20.44
N GLY A 188 8.16 2.94 -21.59
CA GLY A 188 7.41 3.67 -22.61
C GLY A 188 6.18 2.91 -23.12
N LEU A 189 5.19 3.64 -23.63
CA LEU A 189 3.92 3.17 -24.22
C LEU A 189 2.75 2.95 -23.22
N HIS A 190 2.63 3.81 -22.20
CA HIS A 190 1.51 3.86 -21.26
C HIS A 190 0.14 3.60 -21.92
N GLN A 191 -0.20 4.32 -22.99
CA GLN A 191 -1.49 4.16 -23.69
C GLN A 191 -1.74 2.75 -24.22
N ILE A 192 -0.70 2.06 -24.69
CA ILE A 192 -0.79 0.67 -25.18
C ILE A 192 -0.95 -0.28 -23.99
N ALA A 193 -0.21 -0.04 -22.90
CA ALA A 193 -0.31 -0.82 -21.67
C ALA A 193 -1.71 -0.72 -21.03
N THR A 194 -2.29 0.48 -20.94
CA THR A 194 -3.66 0.70 -20.45
C THR A 194 -4.69 0.01 -21.34
N SER A 195 -4.51 0.05 -22.66
CA SER A 195 -5.42 -0.59 -23.62
C SER A 195 -5.38 -2.11 -23.55
N LEU A 196 -4.19 -2.70 -23.38
CA LEU A 196 -4.02 -4.14 -23.13
C LEU A 196 -4.71 -4.56 -21.82
N PHE A 197 -4.77 -3.68 -20.82
CA PHE A 197 -5.33 -4.02 -19.51
C PHE A 197 -6.84 -4.00 -19.55
N ALA A 198 -7.40 -2.96 -20.17
CA ALA A 198 -8.82 -2.87 -20.42
C ALA A 198 -9.32 -4.10 -21.18
N LEU A 199 -8.54 -4.59 -22.15
CA LEU A 199 -8.81 -5.82 -22.86
C LEU A 199 -8.79 -7.04 -21.94
N LEU A 200 -7.74 -7.19 -21.12
CA LEU A 200 -7.60 -8.30 -20.17
C LEU A 200 -8.75 -8.32 -19.14
N LYS A 201 -9.09 -7.16 -18.56
CA LYS A 201 -10.21 -6.98 -17.63
C LYS A 201 -11.55 -7.36 -18.26
N SER A 202 -11.74 -7.00 -19.52
CA SER A 202 -12.96 -7.33 -20.28
C SER A 202 -13.09 -8.83 -20.56
N VAL A 203 -11.96 -9.53 -20.76
CA VAL A 203 -11.92 -10.99 -20.92
C VAL A 203 -12.14 -11.70 -19.58
N SER A 204 -11.60 -11.17 -18.48
CA SER A 204 -11.75 -11.76 -17.14
C SER A 204 -13.10 -11.46 -16.47
N ALA A 205 -13.86 -10.49 -16.96
CA ALA A 205 -15.18 -10.14 -16.42
C ALA A 205 -16.21 -11.24 -16.74
N SER A 206 -17.00 -11.62 -15.74
CA SER A 206 -18.15 -12.51 -15.89
C SER A 206 -19.46 -11.70 -15.76
N PRO A 207 -20.40 -11.77 -16.72
CA PRO A 207 -20.29 -12.41 -18.03
C PRO A 207 -19.40 -11.63 -19.01
N THR A 208 -18.67 -12.35 -19.86
CA THR A 208 -17.75 -11.75 -20.83
C THR A 208 -18.53 -10.94 -21.87
N LYS A 209 -18.23 -9.63 -21.98
CA LYS A 209 -18.86 -8.75 -22.99
C LYS A 209 -18.27 -9.01 -24.37
N VAL A 210 -18.81 -10.00 -25.09
CA VAL A 210 -18.33 -10.49 -26.39
C VAL A 210 -18.21 -9.38 -27.44
N ASP A 211 -19.05 -8.33 -27.37
CA ASP A 211 -19.06 -7.21 -28.32
C ASP A 211 -17.99 -6.13 -28.06
N LEU A 212 -17.46 -6.06 -26.84
CA LEU A 212 -16.51 -5.02 -26.42
C LEU A 212 -15.07 -5.39 -26.79
N ILE A 213 -14.73 -6.67 -26.67
CA ILE A 213 -13.39 -7.23 -26.90
C ILE A 213 -12.90 -6.97 -28.35
N PRO A 214 -13.71 -7.21 -29.42
CA PRO A 214 -13.29 -6.91 -30.79
C PRO A 214 -13.01 -5.42 -31.03
N LYS A 215 -13.79 -4.53 -30.41
CA LYS A 215 -13.62 -3.08 -30.54
C LYS A 215 -12.30 -2.63 -29.90
N GLN A 216 -12.07 -3.03 -28.66
CA GLN A 216 -10.82 -2.76 -27.93
C GLN A 216 -9.60 -3.33 -28.66
N LEU A 217 -9.69 -4.56 -29.19
CA LEU A 217 -8.61 -5.18 -29.95
C LEU A 217 -8.32 -4.41 -31.26
N LYS A 218 -9.34 -3.91 -31.95
CA LYS A 218 -9.18 -3.10 -33.17
C LYS A 218 -8.54 -1.75 -32.85
N GLU A 219 -8.90 -1.11 -31.76
CA GLU A 219 -8.27 0.14 -31.29
C GLU A 219 -6.81 -0.08 -30.91
N LEU A 220 -6.51 -1.14 -30.15
CA LEU A 220 -5.16 -1.54 -29.81
C LEU A 220 -4.30 -1.77 -31.06
N LYS A 221 -4.82 -2.53 -32.04
CA LYS A 221 -4.14 -2.74 -33.33
C LYS A 221 -3.91 -1.43 -34.09
N LYS A 222 -4.84 -0.47 -34.04
CA LYS A 222 -4.59 0.85 -34.66
C LYS A 222 -3.47 1.62 -33.96
N MET A 223 -3.40 1.56 -32.63
CA MET A 223 -2.38 2.25 -31.83
C MET A 223 -0.98 1.70 -32.09
N THR A 224 -0.82 0.40 -32.33
CA THR A 224 0.47 -0.24 -32.59
C THR A 224 0.98 -0.05 -34.03
N TYR A 225 0.13 0.39 -34.97
CA TYR A 225 0.48 0.51 -36.40
C TYR A 225 1.16 1.85 -36.80
N LYS A 226 1.40 2.78 -35.87
CA LYS A 226 2.20 4.01 -36.06
C LYS A 226 3.19 4.17 -34.90
N PRO A 227 4.47 4.57 -35.08
CA PRO A 227 5.45 4.41 -36.16
C PRO A 227 6.49 3.30 -35.85
N ASN A 228 7.14 2.72 -36.88
CA ASN A 228 8.39 1.91 -36.84
C ASN A 228 8.54 0.72 -35.88
N GLN A 229 7.50 0.26 -35.21
CA GLN A 229 7.55 -0.93 -34.36
C GLN A 229 6.64 -2.03 -34.91
N ARG A 230 7.03 -2.67 -36.03
CA ARG A 230 6.44 -3.95 -36.47
C ARG A 230 6.78 -5.05 -35.46
N HIS A 231 6.07 -5.09 -34.35
CA HIS A 231 6.21 -6.17 -33.40
C HIS A 231 5.14 -7.23 -33.69
N GLN A 232 5.60 -8.43 -34.02
CA GLN A 232 4.77 -9.60 -34.38
C GLN A 232 3.75 -9.98 -33.29
N TRP A 233 3.91 -9.50 -32.05
CA TRP A 233 3.00 -9.82 -30.94
C TRP A 233 1.58 -9.30 -31.18
N CYS A 234 1.39 -8.13 -31.80
CA CYS A 234 0.04 -7.57 -31.97
C CYS A 234 -0.79 -8.39 -32.98
N GLU A 235 -0.12 -8.97 -33.98
CA GLU A 235 -0.71 -9.90 -34.94
C GLU A 235 -1.07 -11.26 -34.31
N SER A 236 -0.35 -11.65 -33.24
CA SER A 236 -0.65 -12.88 -32.50
C SER A 236 -1.92 -12.80 -31.64
N LEU A 237 -2.44 -11.58 -31.38
CA LEU A 237 -3.70 -11.37 -30.66
C LEU A 237 -4.89 -11.69 -31.57
N ILE A 238 -5.46 -12.89 -31.39
CA ILE A 238 -6.61 -13.37 -32.17
C ILE A 238 -7.76 -13.68 -31.21
N TRP A 239 -8.78 -12.83 -31.24
CA TRP A 239 -10.05 -13.09 -30.55
C TRP A 239 -10.95 -13.99 -31.39
N ARG A 240 -11.49 -15.05 -30.79
CA ARG A 240 -12.45 -15.97 -31.44
C ARG A 240 -13.77 -15.97 -30.65
N PRO A 241 -14.82 -15.25 -31.11
CA PRO A 241 -16.05 -15.08 -30.35
C PRO A 241 -16.79 -16.40 -30.10
N GLU A 242 -16.70 -17.35 -31.04
CA GLU A 242 -17.28 -18.70 -30.93
C GLU A 242 -16.71 -19.53 -29.76
N GLN A 243 -15.52 -19.19 -29.29
CA GLN A 243 -14.83 -19.90 -28.20
C GLN A 243 -14.91 -19.14 -26.87
N SER A 244 -15.72 -18.08 -26.78
CA SER A 244 -15.87 -17.26 -25.56
C SER A 244 -16.39 -18.05 -24.35
N HIS A 245 -17.18 -19.09 -24.58
CA HIS A 245 -17.66 -20.00 -23.52
C HIS A 245 -16.61 -21.04 -23.09
N ASN A 246 -15.50 -21.19 -23.82
CA ASN A 246 -14.45 -22.14 -23.53
C ASN A 246 -13.35 -21.50 -22.66
N GLN A 247 -13.30 -21.90 -21.38
CA GLN A 247 -12.31 -21.39 -20.44
C GLN A 247 -10.85 -21.58 -20.90
N SER A 248 -10.55 -22.68 -21.62
CA SER A 248 -9.20 -22.92 -22.13
C SER A 248 -8.81 -21.94 -23.23
N ALA A 249 -9.77 -21.56 -24.10
CA ALA A 249 -9.56 -20.57 -25.15
C ALA A 249 -9.40 -19.15 -24.55
N MET A 250 -10.20 -18.80 -23.54
CA MET A 250 -10.05 -17.54 -22.81
C MET A 250 -8.70 -17.45 -22.12
N SER A 251 -8.28 -18.53 -21.45
CA SER A 251 -6.95 -18.63 -20.83
C SER A 251 -5.82 -18.47 -21.86
N ALA A 252 -5.95 -19.06 -23.05
CA ALA A 252 -4.97 -18.91 -24.13
C ALA A 252 -4.90 -17.47 -24.66
N PHE A 253 -6.06 -16.80 -24.82
CA PHE A 253 -6.11 -15.41 -25.24
C PHE A 253 -5.49 -14.47 -24.19
N CYS A 254 -5.78 -14.67 -22.90
CA CYS A 254 -5.10 -13.96 -21.82
C CYS A 254 -3.58 -14.11 -21.91
N ARG A 255 -3.06 -15.33 -22.14
CA ARG A 255 -1.62 -15.55 -22.34
C ARG A 255 -1.02 -14.75 -23.51
N GLN A 256 -1.76 -14.58 -24.61
CA GLN A 256 -1.30 -13.78 -25.74
C GLN A 256 -1.24 -12.28 -25.39
N ILE A 257 -2.25 -11.75 -24.68
CA ILE A 257 -2.26 -10.37 -24.19
C ILE A 257 -1.03 -10.10 -23.31
N LEU A 258 -0.72 -11.03 -22.41
CA LEU A 258 0.42 -10.95 -21.49
C LEU A 258 1.77 -11.02 -22.21
N ARG A 259 1.88 -11.79 -23.30
CA ARG A 259 3.06 -11.74 -24.19
C ARG A 259 3.20 -10.38 -24.89
N GLY A 260 2.09 -9.75 -25.24
CA GLY A 260 2.06 -8.39 -25.77
C GLY A 260 2.62 -7.38 -24.77
N TYR A 261 2.22 -7.50 -23.50
CA TYR A 261 2.80 -6.73 -22.41
C TYR A 261 4.30 -6.91 -22.28
N GLU A 262 4.80 -8.15 -22.22
CA GLU A 262 6.25 -8.42 -22.16
C GLU A 262 7.01 -7.67 -23.27
N ALA A 263 6.50 -7.73 -24.51
CA ALA A 263 7.14 -7.07 -25.63
C ALA A 263 7.06 -5.54 -25.60
N VAL A 264 6.00 -4.97 -25.02
CA VAL A 264 5.87 -3.51 -24.80
C VAL A 264 6.83 -3.04 -23.71
N CYS A 265 7.02 -3.85 -22.66
CA CYS A 265 7.71 -3.44 -21.44
C CYS A 265 9.20 -3.73 -21.45
N LEU A 266 9.65 -4.76 -22.18
CA LEU A 266 11.03 -5.23 -22.18
C LEU A 266 11.77 -4.78 -23.45
N ASN A 267 12.30 -3.54 -23.45
CA ASN A 267 13.33 -3.14 -24.41
C ASN A 267 14.71 -3.40 -23.79
N PRO A 268 15.46 -4.45 -24.22
CA PRO A 268 16.72 -4.85 -23.58
C PRO A 268 17.79 -3.76 -23.61
N SER A 269 17.76 -2.89 -24.62
CA SER A 269 18.71 -1.79 -24.81
C SER A 269 18.55 -0.69 -23.77
N LEU A 270 17.30 -0.33 -23.45
CA LEU A 270 16.99 0.63 -22.38
C LEU A 270 17.32 0.04 -21.01
N LEU A 271 17.02 -1.24 -20.81
CA LEU A 271 17.30 -1.95 -19.55
C LEU A 271 18.80 -2.02 -19.23
N TYR A 272 19.66 -2.30 -20.20
CA TYR A 272 21.10 -2.47 -19.92
C TYR A 272 21.81 -1.14 -19.61
N ALA A 273 21.57 -0.09 -20.41
CA ALA A 273 22.16 1.23 -20.21
C ALA A 273 21.61 1.94 -18.96
N ALA A 274 20.32 1.75 -18.67
CA ALA A 274 19.72 2.27 -17.45
C ALA A 274 20.39 1.70 -16.21
N VAL A 275 20.80 0.43 -16.18
CA VAL A 275 21.28 -0.12 -14.90
C VAL A 275 22.66 0.38 -14.51
N GLU A 276 23.63 0.48 -15.42
CA GLU A 276 24.95 1.02 -15.03
C GLU A 276 24.81 2.44 -14.47
N LEU A 277 23.90 3.23 -15.03
CA LEU A 277 23.63 4.57 -14.52
C LEU A 277 22.84 4.55 -13.21
N VAL A 278 21.80 3.71 -13.09
CA VAL A 278 20.99 3.59 -11.87
C VAL A 278 21.85 3.12 -10.70
N SER A 279 22.75 2.16 -10.90
CA SER A 279 23.69 1.75 -9.86
C SER A 279 24.56 2.92 -9.38
N ARG A 280 25.12 3.72 -10.30
CA ARG A 280 25.90 4.92 -9.93
C ARG A 280 25.06 5.94 -9.17
N VAL A 281 23.83 6.19 -9.63
CA VAL A 281 22.91 7.12 -8.96
C VAL A 281 22.57 6.65 -7.55
N ILE A 282 22.40 5.34 -7.35
CA ILE A 282 22.17 4.78 -6.02
C ILE A 282 23.41 4.93 -5.13
N ASP A 283 24.61 4.69 -5.67
CA ASP A 283 25.87 4.91 -4.94
C ASP A 283 26.01 6.39 -4.52
N ASP A 284 25.69 7.32 -5.42
CA ASP A 284 25.71 8.77 -5.16
C ASP A 284 24.68 9.17 -4.07
N ILE A 285 23.48 8.56 -4.10
CA ILE A 285 22.46 8.73 -3.07
C ILE A 285 23.00 8.22 -1.72
N GLN A 286 23.58 7.02 -1.69
CA GLN A 286 24.14 6.43 -0.47
C GLN A 286 25.20 7.32 0.17
N LEU A 287 26.12 7.87 -0.63
CA LEU A 287 27.19 8.75 -0.14
C LEU A 287 26.66 10.10 0.38
N SER A 288 25.48 10.52 -0.08
CA SER A 288 24.93 11.86 0.19
C SER A 288 23.87 11.88 1.30
N ILE A 289 23.32 10.72 1.70
CA ILE A 289 22.32 10.63 2.77
C ILE A 289 23.03 10.74 4.14
N PRO A 290 22.60 11.64 5.04
CA PRO A 290 23.13 11.71 6.40
C PRO A 290 22.55 10.56 7.25
N ILE A 291 23.07 9.34 7.07
CA ILE A 291 22.49 8.12 7.68
C ILE A 291 22.48 8.18 9.21
N GLU A 292 23.49 8.78 9.84
CA GLU A 292 23.53 9.00 11.29
C GLU A 292 22.38 9.88 11.78
N SER A 293 21.91 10.83 10.97
CA SER A 293 20.79 11.71 11.33
C SER A 293 19.42 11.04 11.16
N LEU A 294 19.32 9.98 10.35
CA LEU A 294 18.11 9.13 10.25
C LEU A 294 17.88 8.27 11.50
N SER A 295 18.90 8.11 12.34
CA SER A 295 18.84 7.32 13.58
C SER A 295 18.27 8.08 14.78
N GLN A 296 17.98 9.37 14.64
CA GLN A 296 17.33 10.20 15.66
C GLN A 296 15.84 10.35 15.35
N PRO A 297 14.99 9.38 15.76
CA PRO A 297 13.55 9.49 15.51
C PRO A 297 12.98 10.72 16.24
N CYS A 298 11.98 11.42 15.66
CA CYS A 298 11.06 12.16 16.53
C CYS A 298 10.51 11.16 17.52
N ARG A 299 10.78 11.42 18.80
CA ARG A 299 10.50 10.46 19.85
C ARG A 299 8.99 10.49 20.12
N LEU A 300 8.24 9.63 19.43
CA LEU A 300 6.85 9.30 19.81
C LEU A 300 6.82 8.45 21.08
N THR A 301 7.90 7.70 21.38
CA THR A 301 8.01 6.84 22.57
C THR A 301 7.82 7.59 23.91
N PRO A 302 8.38 8.80 24.12
CA PRO A 302 8.04 9.66 25.26
C PRO A 302 6.56 9.91 25.47
N LEU A 303 5.72 9.94 24.42
CA LEU A 303 4.28 10.11 24.58
C LEU A 303 3.68 8.94 25.39
N LEU A 304 4.20 7.73 25.22
CA LEU A 304 3.78 6.56 25.99
C LEU A 304 4.04 6.73 27.50
N ASN A 305 5.06 7.50 27.88
CA ASN A 305 5.39 7.75 29.29
C ASN A 305 4.58 8.92 29.89
N ILE A 306 4.00 9.79 29.07
CA ILE A 306 3.22 10.95 29.52
C ILE A 306 1.80 10.53 29.92
N TYR A 307 1.22 9.57 29.20
CA TYR A 307 -0.15 9.11 29.44
C TYR A 307 -0.17 7.89 30.36
N PRO A 308 -0.67 8.00 31.61
CA PRO A 308 -0.61 6.92 32.57
C PRO A 308 -1.41 5.71 32.08
N GLY A 309 -0.74 4.56 32.06
CA GLY A 309 -1.29 3.29 31.62
C GLY A 309 -1.37 3.12 30.10
N LEU A 310 -0.93 4.10 29.29
CA LEU A 310 -0.83 3.94 27.84
C LEU A 310 0.35 3.01 27.49
N VAL A 311 0.07 1.99 26.70
CA VAL A 311 1.05 0.99 26.27
C VAL A 311 1.45 1.22 24.82
N HIS A 312 0.47 1.47 23.94
CA HIS A 312 0.70 1.68 22.51
C HIS A 312 -0.44 2.44 21.85
N PHE A 313 -0.18 3.06 20.70
CA PHE A 313 -1.22 3.68 19.88
C PHE A 313 -0.88 3.63 18.40
N VAL A 314 -1.91 3.64 17.56
CA VAL A 314 -1.81 3.76 16.11
C VAL A 314 -2.89 4.74 15.63
N LEU A 315 -2.47 5.89 15.10
CA LEU A 315 -3.36 6.83 14.41
C LEU A 315 -3.18 6.68 12.91
N ILE A 316 -4.29 6.54 12.20
CA ILE A 316 -4.31 6.37 10.75
C ILE A 316 -5.21 7.45 10.18
N ASP A 317 -4.64 8.28 9.30
CA ASP A 317 -5.39 9.07 8.35
C ASP A 317 -5.74 8.19 7.16
N ARG A 318 -6.99 7.80 7.09
CA ARG A 318 -7.50 6.86 6.10
C ARG A 318 -7.84 7.53 4.77
N LYS A 319 -7.82 8.86 4.69
CA LYS A 319 -7.97 9.58 3.42
C LYS A 319 -6.68 9.53 2.61
N ASN A 320 -5.54 9.84 3.25
CA ASN A 320 -4.23 9.79 2.60
C ASN A 320 -3.45 8.50 2.91
N HIS A 321 -4.07 7.57 3.63
CA HIS A 321 -3.47 6.32 4.11
C HIS A 321 -2.12 6.52 4.81
N ARG A 322 -2.01 7.56 5.63
CA ARG A 322 -0.81 7.83 6.43
C ARG A 322 -1.03 7.37 7.85
N MET A 323 -0.02 6.80 8.49
CA MET A 323 -0.10 6.43 9.90
C MET A 323 1.01 7.02 10.74
N ILE A 324 0.69 7.22 12.01
CA ILE A 324 1.59 7.62 13.07
C ILE A 324 1.46 6.62 14.21
N SER A 325 2.58 6.00 14.58
CA SER A 325 2.66 5.02 15.65
C SER A 325 4.10 5.00 16.20
N PRO A 326 4.31 4.76 17.50
CA PRO A 326 5.63 4.41 18.00
C PRO A 326 6.16 3.14 17.33
N ASN A 327 7.47 3.05 17.12
CA ASN A 327 8.07 1.79 16.66
C ASN A 327 7.96 0.73 17.76
N LEU A 328 7.56 -0.48 17.38
CA LEU A 328 7.61 -1.63 18.28
C LEU A 328 9.07 -2.11 18.41
N PRO A 329 9.57 -2.40 19.62
CA PRO A 329 10.91 -2.94 19.78
C PRO A 329 10.99 -4.33 19.15
N LEU A 330 11.79 -4.47 18.08
CA LEU A 330 12.00 -5.70 17.31
C LEU A 330 12.62 -6.85 18.14
N GLU A 331 13.25 -6.54 19.27
CA GLU A 331 14.07 -7.48 20.05
C GLU A 331 13.35 -8.13 21.23
N ARG A 332 12.14 -7.68 21.59
CA ARG A 332 11.39 -8.31 22.68
C ARG A 332 10.43 -9.32 22.10
N ASP A 333 10.74 -10.59 22.31
CA ASP A 333 9.83 -11.74 22.17
C ASP A 333 8.74 -11.69 23.27
N ASP A 334 8.17 -10.50 23.50
CA ASP A 334 7.09 -10.28 24.44
C ASP A 334 5.80 -10.70 23.73
N SER A 335 5.29 -11.87 24.13
CA SER A 335 4.00 -12.43 23.70
C SER A 335 2.81 -11.45 23.77
N THR A 336 2.95 -10.38 24.56
CA THR A 336 2.03 -9.24 24.68
C THR A 336 1.80 -8.53 23.34
N PHE A 337 2.85 -8.31 22.55
CA PHE A 337 2.76 -7.62 21.26
C PHE A 337 2.45 -8.59 20.10
N GLY A 338 2.80 -9.87 20.22
CA GLY A 338 2.44 -10.90 19.22
C GLY A 338 0.92 -11.05 19.04
N ASN A 339 0.14 -10.79 20.09
CA ASN A 339 -1.33 -10.78 20.02
C ASN A 339 -1.94 -9.43 19.57
N MET A 340 -1.17 -8.34 19.58
CA MET A 340 -1.67 -6.99 19.26
C MET A 340 -2.37 -6.95 17.91
N TRP A 341 -1.76 -7.51 16.87
CA TRP A 341 -2.32 -7.47 15.51
C TRP A 341 -3.56 -8.32 15.36
N LYS A 342 -3.63 -9.44 16.08
CA LYS A 342 -4.85 -10.24 16.16
C LYS A 342 -5.99 -9.42 16.76
N ILE A 343 -5.70 -8.66 17.82
CA ILE A 343 -6.68 -7.79 18.48
C ILE A 343 -7.07 -6.61 17.57
N PHE A 344 -6.11 -6.04 16.84
CA PHE A 344 -6.40 -5.04 15.82
C PHE A 344 -7.34 -5.62 14.74
N HIS A 345 -7.09 -6.83 14.24
CA HIS A 345 -8.00 -7.50 13.30
C HIS A 345 -9.40 -7.72 13.88
N THR A 346 -9.54 -8.10 15.15
CA THR A 346 -10.84 -8.18 15.82
C THR A 346 -11.57 -6.83 15.82
N SER A 347 -10.86 -5.72 16.01
CA SER A 347 -11.48 -4.39 15.91
C SER A 347 -12.02 -4.09 14.51
N LEU A 348 -11.38 -4.62 13.46
CA LEU A 348 -11.82 -4.48 12.08
C LEU A 348 -13.04 -5.36 11.78
N GLU A 349 -13.16 -6.54 12.40
CA GLU A 349 -14.36 -7.38 12.31
C GLU A 349 -15.58 -6.64 12.85
N TRP A 350 -15.47 -6.02 14.03
CA TRP A 350 -16.55 -5.22 14.59
C TRP A 350 -16.83 -3.95 13.79
N LEU A 351 -15.81 -3.34 13.20
CA LEU A 351 -16.01 -2.24 12.26
C LEU A 351 -16.82 -2.68 11.03
N ASN A 352 -16.57 -3.88 10.50
CA ASN A 352 -17.34 -4.46 9.39
C ASN A 352 -18.81 -4.73 9.78
N GLU A 353 -19.10 -4.89 11.08
CA GLU A 353 -20.44 -4.99 11.65
C GLU A 353 -21.06 -3.61 11.97
N GLY A 354 -20.34 -2.51 11.76
CA GLY A 354 -20.82 -1.14 11.95
C GLY A 354 -20.44 -0.48 13.28
N MET A 355 -19.64 -1.16 14.10
CA MET A 355 -19.17 -0.63 15.36
C MET A 355 -17.95 0.27 15.13
N HIS A 356 -18.18 1.59 15.17
CA HIS A 356 -17.15 2.61 14.88
C HIS A 356 -16.43 3.12 16.15
N ASN A 357 -16.99 2.87 17.34
CA ASN A 357 -16.39 3.21 18.63
C ASN A 357 -16.48 1.99 19.55
N LEU A 358 -15.33 1.51 19.99
CA LEU A 358 -15.17 0.26 20.71
C LEU A 358 -14.24 0.47 21.90
N LEU A 359 -14.62 -0.11 23.03
CA LEU A 359 -13.79 -0.22 24.21
C LEU A 359 -13.99 -1.62 24.79
N TRP A 360 -12.92 -2.39 24.88
CA TRP A 360 -12.96 -3.75 25.44
C TRP A 360 -11.65 -4.03 26.16
N ASN A 361 -11.66 -5.00 27.08
CA ASN A 361 -10.48 -5.39 27.81
C ASN A 361 -10.33 -6.90 27.85
N ASP A 362 -9.09 -7.34 28.02
CA ASP A 362 -8.78 -8.67 28.50
C ASP A 362 -8.31 -8.58 29.97
N LYS A 363 -7.58 -9.60 30.45
CA LYS A 363 -7.10 -9.64 31.84
C LYS A 363 -5.99 -8.62 32.14
N GLN A 364 -5.24 -8.18 31.14
CA GLN A 364 -4.02 -7.38 31.29
C GLN A 364 -4.13 -6.02 30.62
N LEU A 365 -4.82 -5.94 29.50
CA LEU A 365 -4.89 -4.77 28.63
C LEU A 365 -6.33 -4.35 28.35
N CYS A 366 -6.50 -3.06 28.10
CA CYS A 366 -7.71 -2.43 27.61
C CYS A 366 -7.43 -1.85 26.23
N TYR A 367 -8.32 -2.09 25.29
CA TYR A 367 -8.19 -1.71 23.90
C TYR A 367 -9.31 -0.74 23.56
N SER A 368 -8.96 0.35 22.90
CA SER A 368 -9.93 1.30 22.37
C SER A 368 -9.71 1.48 20.89
N HIS A 369 -10.79 1.39 20.11
CA HIS A 369 -10.78 1.65 18.68
C HIS A 369 -11.89 2.65 18.36
N ALA A 370 -11.51 3.76 17.75
CA ALA A 370 -12.43 4.83 17.41
C ALA A 370 -12.19 5.29 15.98
N ILE A 371 -13.28 5.54 15.26
CA ILE A 371 -13.26 6.07 13.91
C ILE A 371 -14.18 7.27 13.84
N TRP A 372 -13.67 8.36 13.28
CA TRP A 372 -14.43 9.57 13.10
C TRP A 372 -13.98 10.36 11.87
N ILE A 373 -14.88 11.22 11.40
CA ILE A 373 -14.68 12.08 10.25
C ILE A 373 -14.78 13.53 10.72
N GLU A 374 -13.94 14.39 10.16
CA GLU A 374 -13.94 15.83 10.44
C GLU A 374 -14.05 16.64 9.15
N ASP A 375 -14.77 17.77 9.23
CA ASP A 375 -14.79 18.78 8.17
C ASP A 375 -13.52 19.66 8.20
N GLU A 376 -13.44 20.64 7.28
CA GLU A 376 -12.33 21.59 7.18
C GLU A 376 -12.17 22.42 8.46
N ALA A 377 -13.27 22.63 9.21
CA ALA A 377 -13.28 23.33 10.49
C ALA A 377 -12.89 22.43 11.69
N ASN A 378 -12.44 21.19 11.45
CA ASN A 378 -12.14 20.17 12.46
C ASN A 378 -13.33 19.77 13.33
N LYS A 379 -14.56 19.99 12.86
CA LYS A 379 -15.77 19.56 13.54
C LYS A 379 -16.06 18.11 13.18
N LYS A 380 -16.27 17.28 14.21
CA LYS A 380 -16.66 15.87 14.05
C LYS A 380 -18.04 15.77 13.38
N LEU A 381 -18.10 15.08 12.25
CA LEU A 381 -19.33 14.77 11.54
C LEU A 381 -20.06 13.58 12.19
N GLN A 382 -21.38 13.54 12.05
CA GLN A 382 -22.21 12.49 12.63
C GLN A 382 -22.38 11.32 11.67
N TRP A 383 -22.27 10.11 12.23
CA TRP A 383 -22.61 8.87 11.54
C TRP A 383 -24.13 8.74 11.42
N ARG A 384 -24.60 8.04 10.39
CA ARG A 384 -26.01 7.69 10.27
C ARG A 384 -26.47 6.94 11.53
N PRO A 385 -27.60 7.35 12.14
CA PRO A 385 -28.10 6.71 13.36
C PRO A 385 -28.54 5.25 13.13
N ASN A 386 -29.02 4.92 11.93
CA ASN A 386 -29.40 3.57 11.54
C ASN A 386 -28.32 2.97 10.63
N TRP A 387 -27.33 2.33 11.22
CA TRP A 387 -26.33 1.54 10.52
C TRP A 387 -26.91 0.20 10.05
N ASP A 388 -28.01 0.22 9.30
CA ASP A 388 -28.72 -0.99 8.83
C ASP A 388 -28.09 -1.58 7.55
N ILE A 389 -26.77 -1.50 7.49
CA ILE A 389 -25.96 -1.93 6.35
C ILE A 389 -25.56 -3.37 6.62
N GLN A 390 -25.99 -4.29 5.75
CA GLN A 390 -25.65 -5.71 5.87
C GLN A 390 -24.12 -5.87 5.94
N THR A 391 -23.64 -6.71 6.86
CA THR A 391 -22.21 -7.00 7.03
C THR A 391 -21.57 -7.35 5.69
N GLY A 392 -20.46 -6.68 5.35
CA GLY A 392 -19.75 -6.88 4.10
C GLY A 392 -20.28 -6.11 2.89
N THR A 393 -21.31 -5.26 3.03
CA THR A 393 -21.78 -4.36 1.95
C THR A 393 -20.66 -3.46 1.42
N PHE A 394 -19.78 -2.99 2.31
CA PHE A 394 -18.65 -2.14 1.95
C PHE A 394 -17.36 -2.91 1.63
N GLY A 395 -17.36 -4.24 1.71
CA GLY A 395 -16.12 -5.04 1.73
C GLY A 395 -15.57 -5.21 3.15
N TYR A 396 -14.37 -5.78 3.28
CA TYR A 396 -13.73 -5.99 4.58
C TYR A 396 -12.67 -4.90 4.84
N PRO A 397 -12.67 -4.26 6.03
CA PRO A 397 -11.62 -3.32 6.41
C PRO A 397 -10.28 -4.04 6.62
N SER A 398 -9.20 -3.58 5.98
CA SER A 398 -7.89 -4.27 5.84
C SER A 398 -7.86 -5.31 4.71
N LEU A 399 -8.33 -4.88 3.55
CA LEU A 399 -8.05 -5.52 2.27
C LEU A 399 -7.59 -4.43 1.30
N ILE A 400 -6.32 -4.48 0.89
CA ILE A 400 -5.71 -3.56 -0.07
C ILE A 400 -6.61 -3.46 -1.30
N GLY A 401 -7.02 -2.25 -1.67
CA GLY A 401 -7.86 -2.02 -2.86
C GLY A 401 -9.34 -2.37 -2.70
N SER A 402 -9.80 -2.75 -1.50
CA SER A 402 -11.22 -3.12 -1.26
C SER A 402 -12.23 -1.98 -1.40
N GLY A 403 -11.77 -0.73 -1.39
CA GLY A 403 -12.64 0.45 -1.39
C GLY A 403 -13.51 0.58 -0.12
N PHE A 404 -13.27 -0.23 0.92
CA PHE A 404 -14.07 -0.21 2.15
C PHE A 404 -14.19 1.18 2.74
N TYR A 405 -13.05 1.84 2.96
CA TYR A 405 -13.03 3.17 3.55
C TYR A 405 -13.67 4.21 2.64
N GLU A 406 -13.46 4.16 1.32
CA GLU A 406 -14.14 5.08 0.39
C GLU A 406 -15.67 4.91 0.42
N ASN A 407 -16.15 3.67 0.47
CA ASN A 407 -17.58 3.38 0.53
C ASN A 407 -18.17 3.78 1.89
N LEU A 408 -17.41 3.56 2.97
CA LEU A 408 -17.76 4.00 4.32
C LEU A 408 -17.90 5.53 4.39
N MET A 409 -17.00 6.27 3.74
CA MET A 409 -17.04 7.74 3.70
C MET A 409 -18.26 8.25 2.91
N LYS A 410 -18.59 7.60 1.78
CA LYS A 410 -19.73 7.98 0.93
C LYS A 410 -21.08 7.61 1.54
N GLY A 411 -21.16 6.48 2.24
CA GLY A 411 -22.43 5.91 2.71
C GLY A 411 -22.67 5.98 4.22
N GLY A 412 -21.65 6.27 5.03
CA GLY A 412 -21.73 6.23 6.49
C GLY A 412 -22.17 7.54 7.15
N LEU A 413 -22.00 8.67 6.48
CA LEU A 413 -22.33 10.00 7.02
C LEU A 413 -23.84 10.28 7.00
N GLU A 414 -24.34 10.95 8.03
CA GLU A 414 -25.75 11.39 8.12
C GLU A 414 -26.10 12.41 7.02
N ASP A 415 -25.19 13.36 6.80
CA ASP A 415 -25.29 14.36 5.74
C ASP A 415 -24.53 13.89 4.49
N GLU A 416 -25.28 13.61 3.41
CA GLU A 416 -24.73 13.19 2.12
C GLU A 416 -24.01 14.32 1.36
N GLU A 417 -24.31 15.59 1.70
CA GLU A 417 -23.68 16.77 1.09
C GLU A 417 -22.47 17.27 1.90
N ALA A 418 -22.16 16.64 3.03
CA ALA A 418 -20.98 16.99 3.80
C ALA A 418 -19.70 16.80 2.98
N ASP A 419 -18.75 17.73 3.13
CA ASP A 419 -17.42 17.64 2.51
C ASP A 419 -16.38 17.14 3.53
N PRO A 420 -16.20 15.82 3.67
CA PRO A 420 -15.28 15.27 4.66
C PRO A 420 -13.84 15.57 4.30
N THR A 421 -13.17 16.33 5.17
CA THR A 421 -11.80 16.73 4.93
C THR A 421 -10.82 15.72 5.52
N HIS A 422 -11.09 15.23 6.73
CA HIS A 422 -10.21 14.32 7.44
C HIS A 422 -10.94 13.06 7.90
N TYR A 423 -10.30 11.90 7.77
CA TYR A 423 -10.87 10.63 8.20
C TYR A 423 -9.86 9.87 9.05
N PHE A 424 -10.14 9.75 10.35
CA PHE A 424 -9.20 9.18 11.31
C PHE A 424 -9.71 7.86 11.86
N GLN A 425 -8.79 6.90 11.92
CA GLN A 425 -8.93 5.68 12.69
C GLN A 425 -7.86 5.68 13.77
N PHE A 426 -8.28 5.49 15.01
CA PHE A 426 -7.38 5.49 16.15
C PHE A 426 -7.54 4.23 16.98
N PHE A 427 -6.43 3.53 17.20
CA PHE A 427 -6.36 2.33 18.01
C PHE A 427 -5.38 2.57 19.16
N CYS A 428 -5.81 2.39 20.40
CA CYS A 428 -4.95 2.52 21.57
C CYS A 428 -5.02 1.27 22.44
N ILE A 429 -3.90 1.02 23.12
CA ILE A 429 -3.76 -0.02 24.12
C ILE A 429 -3.37 0.63 25.43
N HIS A 430 -4.15 0.36 26.47
CA HIS A 430 -3.89 0.77 27.83
C HIS A 430 -3.77 -0.47 28.72
N LEU A 431 -3.25 -0.32 29.93
CA LEU A 431 -3.36 -1.33 30.99
C LEU A 431 -4.83 -1.52 31.37
N ALA A 432 -5.25 -2.75 31.67
CA ALA A 432 -6.64 -3.07 32.02
C ALA A 432 -7.15 -2.32 33.28
N ILE A 433 -6.25 -1.83 34.13
CA ILE A 433 -6.60 -1.07 35.34
C ILE A 433 -7.02 0.38 35.03
N THR A 434 -6.74 0.88 33.83
CA THR A 434 -7.05 2.26 33.44
C THR A 434 -8.57 2.43 33.27
N SER A 435 -9.14 3.44 33.92
CA SER A 435 -10.59 3.73 33.82
C SER A 435 -11.01 4.06 32.38
N PRO A 436 -12.16 3.56 31.89
CA PRO A 436 -12.73 3.94 30.60
C PRO A 436 -12.80 5.45 30.33
N SER A 437 -13.15 6.24 31.35
CA SER A 437 -13.25 7.69 31.22
C SER A 437 -11.90 8.33 30.90
N ILE A 438 -10.83 7.83 31.53
CA ILE A 438 -9.46 8.27 31.30
C ILE A 438 -9.01 7.86 29.90
N ILE A 439 -9.32 6.63 29.48
CA ILE A 439 -8.94 6.12 28.14
C ILE A 439 -9.53 7.01 27.05
N VAL A 440 -10.83 7.36 27.15
CA VAL A 440 -11.49 8.22 26.16
C VAL A 440 -10.88 9.63 26.14
N GLU A 441 -10.67 10.24 27.31
CA GLU A 441 -10.05 11.56 27.42
C GLU A 441 -8.62 11.60 26.87
N GLN A 442 -7.80 10.61 27.23
CA GLN A 442 -6.42 10.49 26.74
C GLN A 442 -6.41 10.25 25.23
N SER A 443 -7.30 9.41 24.71
CA SER A 443 -7.37 9.10 23.29
C SER A 443 -7.70 10.34 22.46
N GLU A 444 -8.66 11.15 22.92
CA GLU A 444 -9.03 12.39 22.22
C GLU A 444 -7.89 13.43 22.25
N ARG A 445 -7.24 13.61 23.41
CA ARG A 445 -6.08 14.51 23.54
C ARG A 445 -4.92 14.09 22.64
N LEU A 446 -4.59 12.80 22.67
CA LEU A 446 -3.48 12.25 21.89
C LEU A 446 -3.78 12.34 20.39
N ALA A 447 -4.98 11.99 19.94
CA ALA A 447 -5.38 12.15 18.55
C ALA A 447 -5.24 13.61 18.09
N ASN A 448 -5.75 14.57 18.85
CA ASN A 448 -5.66 16.00 18.50
C ASN A 448 -4.21 16.51 18.43
N TYR A 449 -3.32 16.00 19.30
CA TYR A 449 -1.90 16.31 19.23
C TYR A 449 -1.25 15.71 17.97
N LEU A 450 -1.52 14.44 17.69
CA LEU A 450 -0.90 13.68 16.59
C LEU A 450 -1.35 14.17 15.21
N LYS A 451 -2.61 14.64 15.07
CA LYS A 451 -3.13 15.22 13.81
C LYS A 451 -2.25 16.31 13.22
N ARG A 452 -1.59 17.10 14.07
CA ARG A 452 -0.69 18.20 13.66
C ARG A 452 0.51 17.71 12.85
N PHE A 453 0.92 16.46 13.04
CA PHE A 453 2.01 15.84 12.28
C PHE A 453 1.55 15.24 10.94
N ILE A 454 0.25 14.91 10.81
CA ILE A 454 -0.33 14.46 9.54
C ILE A 454 -0.70 15.68 8.68
N TYR A 455 -1.28 16.70 9.32
CA TYR A 455 -1.78 17.92 8.70
C TYR A 455 -1.17 19.15 9.41
N PRO A 456 -0.04 19.68 8.91
CA PRO A 456 0.63 20.83 9.53
C PRO A 456 -0.22 22.11 9.58
N SER A 457 -1.21 22.24 8.70
CA SER A 457 -2.16 23.36 8.65
C SER A 457 -3.13 23.41 9.84
N VAL A 458 -3.25 22.33 10.62
CA VAL A 458 -4.21 22.20 11.74
C VAL A 458 -3.66 22.80 13.05
N GLY A 459 -2.45 23.38 13.05
CA GLY A 459 -1.89 24.06 14.21
C GLY A 459 -1.07 25.31 13.85
N LYS A 460 -1.51 26.49 14.28
CA LYS A 460 -0.61 27.64 14.40
C LYS A 460 0.45 27.28 15.44
N LEU A 461 1.72 27.44 15.07
CA LEU A 461 2.91 27.17 15.89
C LEU A 461 3.07 28.10 17.11
N GLU A 462 2.08 28.95 17.42
CA GLU A 462 2.20 30.01 18.44
C GLU A 462 1.76 29.58 19.86
N ASP A 463 1.18 28.39 20.06
CA ASP A 463 0.66 27.97 21.38
C ASP A 463 1.62 27.10 22.20
N ILE A 464 2.92 27.11 21.92
CA ILE A 464 3.92 26.41 22.76
C ILE A 464 5.14 27.30 22.97
N PHE A 465 4.96 28.41 23.68
CA PHE A 465 5.87 28.93 24.70
C PHE A 465 5.10 29.67 25.79
#